data_AF-A0A7S2KEY6-F1
#
_entry.id   AF-A0A7S2KEY6-F1
#
_cell.length_a   1.000
_cell.length_b   1.000
_cell.length_c   1.000
_cell.angle_alpha   90.00
_cell.angle_beta   90.00
_cell.angle_gamma   90.00
#
_symmetry.space_group_name_H-M   'P 1'
#
loop_
_entity.id
_entity.type
_entity.pdbx_description
1 polymer ?
#
loop_
_entity_poly.entity_id
_entity_poly.type
_entity_poly.pdbx_seq_one_letter_code
_entity_poly.pdbx_strand_id
1 'polypeptide(L)'
;PAPERSAASFKPAPPPGTGMQEINVALVCQGVPLHSGEPTWQAEIYVPQGGMNMLNHAGRQRTMCIRGPSRTSQEQADEDAVILNKSAPEGPKAVRTVANQMQRTKKG
;
A
#
# COMPACT_ATOMS: atom_id res chain seq x y z
N PRO A 1 -28.37 -0.18 31.11
CA PRO A 1 -27.29 0.79 30.79
C PRO A 1 -26.08 0.09 30.16
N ALA A 2 -25.98 0.13 28.83
CA ALA A 2 -24.81 -0.36 28.08
C ALA A 2 -23.93 0.84 27.70
N PRO A 3 -22.59 0.73 27.75
CA PRO A 3 -21.73 1.87 27.47
C PRO A 3 -21.77 2.24 25.99
N GLU A 4 -22.01 3.52 25.76
CA GLU A 4 -22.02 4.25 24.51
C GLU A 4 -20.67 4.04 23.80
N ARG A 5 -20.65 3.24 22.72
CA ARG A 5 -19.46 3.11 21.87
C ARG A 5 -19.27 4.43 21.15
N SER A 6 -18.33 5.23 21.66
CA SER A 6 -17.86 6.44 21.00
C SER A 6 -17.40 6.07 19.60
N ALA A 7 -18.23 6.42 18.61
CA ALA A 7 -17.95 6.24 17.20
C ALA A 7 -16.87 7.26 16.82
N ALA A 8 -15.61 6.91 17.09
CA ALA A 8 -14.48 7.52 16.42
C ALA A 8 -14.80 7.43 14.92
N SER A 9 -14.99 8.60 14.30
CA SER A 9 -15.44 8.72 12.93
C SER A 9 -14.46 7.95 12.05
N PHE A 10 -14.85 6.75 11.64
CA PHE A 10 -14.25 6.03 10.52
C PHE A 10 -14.46 6.93 9.31
N LYS A 11 -13.51 7.82 9.04
CA LYS A 11 -13.34 8.34 7.70
C LYS A 11 -12.93 7.12 6.88
N PRO A 12 -13.77 6.59 5.97
CA PRO A 12 -13.30 5.58 5.05
C PRO A 12 -12.06 6.17 4.38
N ALA A 13 -10.97 5.39 4.36
CA ALA A 13 -9.80 5.75 3.58
C ALA A 13 -10.29 6.19 2.20
N PRO A 14 -9.79 7.31 1.66
CA PRO A 14 -10.24 7.82 0.37
C PRO A 14 -10.24 6.65 -0.63
N PRO A 15 -11.26 6.56 -1.50
CA PRO A 15 -11.28 5.54 -2.54
C PRO A 15 -9.92 5.58 -3.25
N PRO A 16 -9.29 4.41 -3.52
CA PRO A 16 -8.00 4.38 -4.19
C PRO A 16 -8.09 5.23 -5.47
N GLY A 17 -7.37 6.36 -5.51
CA GLY A 17 -7.38 7.30 -6.63
C GLY A 17 -7.68 8.77 -6.32
N THR A 18 -7.83 9.21 -5.06
CA THR A 18 -8.10 10.64 -4.75
C THR A 18 -6.86 11.49 -4.44
N GLY A 19 -5.68 10.89 -4.31
CA GLY A 19 -4.39 11.58 -4.43
C GLY A 19 -3.81 11.30 -5.82
N MET A 20 -2.98 12.19 -6.36
CA MET A 20 -2.17 11.88 -7.56
C MET A 20 -1.33 10.63 -7.24
N GLN A 21 -1.83 9.45 -7.62
CA GLN A 21 -1.14 8.19 -7.42
C GLN A 21 -0.08 8.07 -8.49
N GLU A 22 1.12 8.47 -8.11
CA GLU A 22 2.26 8.47 -9.01
C GLU A 22 2.73 7.03 -9.24
N ILE A 23 2.82 6.66 -10.51
CA ILE A 23 3.25 5.32 -10.92
C ILE A 23 4.74 5.17 -10.60
N ASN A 24 5.11 4.02 -10.05
CA ASN A 24 6.46 3.67 -9.59
C ASN A 24 6.98 4.53 -8.44
N VAL A 25 6.09 5.18 -7.69
CA VAL A 25 6.42 5.87 -6.43
C VAL A 25 5.64 5.24 -5.28
N ALA A 26 6.38 4.68 -4.34
CA ALA A 26 5.84 4.12 -3.12
C ALA A 26 5.52 5.23 -2.10
N LEU A 27 4.36 5.13 -1.49
CA LEU A 27 3.86 6.04 -0.45
C LEU A 27 3.52 5.24 0.81
N VAL A 28 3.68 5.87 1.97
CA VAL A 28 3.21 5.29 3.24
C VAL A 28 1.78 5.72 3.50
N CYS A 29 0.90 4.75 3.67
CA CYS A 29 -0.51 4.92 3.97
C CYS A 29 -0.83 4.36 5.35
N GLN A 30 -1.81 4.96 6.03
CA GLN A 30 -2.35 4.39 7.26
C GLN A 30 -3.21 3.17 6.92
N GLY A 31 -2.92 2.05 7.60
CA GLY A 31 -3.60 0.77 7.44
C GLY A 31 -4.76 0.57 8.41
N VAL A 32 -5.28 -0.66 8.45
CA VAL A 32 -6.29 -1.06 9.43
C VAL A 32 -5.68 -1.06 10.83
N PRO A 33 -6.26 -0.35 11.81
CA PRO A 33 -5.77 -0.37 13.19
C PRO A 33 -5.71 -1.79 13.77
N LEU A 34 -4.82 -1.99 14.74
CA LEU A 34 -4.78 -3.21 15.52
C LEU A 34 -6.04 -3.36 16.37
N HIS A 35 -6.27 -4.56 16.92
CA HIS A 35 -7.38 -4.81 17.84
C HIS A 35 -7.31 -3.95 19.11
N SER A 36 -6.12 -3.47 19.46
CA SER A 36 -5.89 -2.50 20.55
C SER A 36 -6.33 -1.08 20.22
N GLY A 37 -6.64 -0.77 18.95
CA GLY A 37 -6.93 0.59 18.47
C GLY A 37 -5.71 1.36 17.96
N GLU A 38 -4.49 0.84 18.17
CA GLU A 38 -3.26 1.46 17.68
C GLU A 38 -3.22 1.49 16.14
N PRO A 39 -2.83 2.62 15.53
CA PRO A 39 -2.75 2.73 14.08
C PRO A 39 -1.70 1.79 13.50
N THR A 40 -1.90 1.37 12.25
CA THR A 40 -0.87 0.68 11.48
C THR A 40 -0.50 1.49 10.25
N TRP A 41 0.66 1.18 9.69
CA TRP A 41 1.24 1.85 8.53
C TRP A 41 1.62 0.81 7.49
N GLN A 42 1.47 1.15 6.22
CA GLN A 42 1.76 0.23 5.12
C GLN A 42 2.32 1.02 3.93
N ALA A 43 3.41 0.52 3.36
CA ALA A 43 3.91 1.04 2.09
C ALA A 43 3.04 0.52 0.93
N GLU A 44 2.66 1.40 0.01
CA GLU A 44 1.90 1.08 -1.20
C GLU A 44 2.58 1.68 -2.43
N ILE A 45 2.70 0.91 -3.51
CA ILE A 45 3.23 1.38 -4.80
C ILE A 45 2.29 0.99 -5.93
N TYR A 46 2.05 1.91 -6.86
CA TYR A 46 1.32 1.63 -8.09
C TYR A 46 2.31 1.33 -9.20
N VAL A 47 2.19 0.16 -9.85
CA VAL A 47 3.09 -0.25 -10.94
C VAL A 47 2.29 -0.57 -12.21
N PRO A 48 2.86 -0.36 -13.41
CA PRO A 48 2.21 -0.72 -14.66
C PRO A 48 1.85 -2.21 -14.74
N GLN A 49 0.72 -2.51 -15.37
CA GLN A 49 0.23 -3.86 -15.64
C GLN A 49 -0.12 -3.99 -17.13
N GLY A 50 0.08 -5.17 -17.73
CA GLY A 50 -0.65 -5.55 -18.94
C GLY A 50 0.14 -5.99 -20.18
N GLY A 51 1.48 -6.05 -20.16
CA GLY A 51 2.24 -6.54 -21.32
C GLY A 51 1.87 -5.80 -22.61
N MET A 52 1.44 -6.51 -23.66
CA MET A 52 0.96 -5.91 -24.93
C MET A 52 -0.31 -5.06 -24.80
N ASN A 53 -1.17 -5.30 -23.80
CA ASN A 53 -2.39 -4.52 -23.55
C ASN A 53 -2.21 -3.63 -22.31
N MET A 54 -1.30 -2.65 -22.41
CA MET A 54 -1.04 -1.71 -21.32
C MET A 54 -2.21 -0.75 -21.06
N LEU A 55 -3.15 -0.60 -22.00
CA LEU A 55 -4.28 0.32 -21.87
C LEU A 55 -5.55 -0.41 -21.43
N ASN A 56 -6.34 0.24 -20.58
CA ASN A 56 -7.71 -0.16 -20.28
C ASN A 56 -8.66 0.24 -21.41
N HIS A 57 -9.94 -0.13 -21.31
CA HIS A 57 -10.97 0.21 -22.31
C HIS A 57 -11.17 1.73 -22.51
N ALA A 58 -10.65 2.56 -21.61
CA ALA A 58 -10.68 4.02 -21.69
C ALA A 58 -9.35 4.63 -22.18
N GLY A 59 -8.42 3.81 -22.68
CA GLY A 59 -7.13 4.28 -23.18
C GLY A 59 -6.14 4.73 -22.10
N ARG A 60 -6.37 4.40 -20.82
CA ARG A 60 -5.44 4.71 -19.71
C ARG A 60 -4.57 3.51 -19.36
N GLN A 61 -3.32 3.77 -18.97
CA GLN A 61 -2.41 2.72 -18.52
C GLN A 61 -3.02 1.96 -17.33
N ARG A 62 -3.05 0.63 -17.41
CA ARG A 62 -3.46 -0.23 -16.30
C ARG A 62 -2.35 -0.24 -15.26
N THR A 63 -2.75 -0.04 -14.01
CA THR A 63 -1.85 -0.11 -12.86
C THR A 63 -2.36 -1.15 -11.88
N MET A 64 -1.43 -1.78 -11.14
CA MET A 64 -1.77 -2.54 -9.94
C MET A 64 -1.14 -1.88 -8.72
N CYS A 65 -1.87 -1.89 -7.60
CA CYS A 65 -1.32 -1.54 -6.31
C CYS A 65 -0.64 -2.78 -5.70
N ILE A 66 0.61 -2.63 -5.27
CA ILE A 66 1.34 -3.63 -4.48
C ILE A 66 1.56 -3.03 -3.10
N ARG A 67 1.26 -3.81 -2.06
CA ARG A 67 1.36 -3.37 -0.66
C ARG A 67 2.42 -4.16 0.11
N GLY A 68 3.22 -3.46 0.89
CA GLY A 68 4.16 -4.03 1.86
C GLY A 68 3.46 -4.61 3.10
N PRO A 69 4.19 -5.11 4.10
CA PRO A 69 3.61 -5.57 5.36
C PRO A 69 2.98 -4.42 6.16
N SER A 70 1.95 -4.72 6.96
CA SER A 70 1.43 -3.76 7.95
C SER A 70 2.42 -3.65 9.11
N ARG A 71 2.86 -2.42 9.41
CA ARG A 71 3.81 -2.04 10.46
C ARG A 71 3.11 -1.28 11.58
N THR A 72 3.64 -1.36 12.79
CA THR A 72 3.18 -0.58 13.95
C THR A 72 3.74 0.84 13.95
N SER A 73 4.90 1.06 13.33
CA SER A 73 5.53 2.38 13.19
C SER A 73 5.53 2.85 11.74
N GLN A 74 5.37 4.15 11.53
CA GLN A 74 5.49 4.78 10.22
C GLN A 74 6.90 4.60 9.62
N GLU A 75 7.95 4.72 10.43
CA GLU A 75 9.35 4.59 10.01
C GLU A 75 9.66 3.24 9.33
N GLN A 76 9.21 2.12 9.91
CA GLN A 76 9.32 0.80 9.26
C GLN A 76 8.58 0.74 7.92
N ALA A 77 7.45 1.44 7.78
CA ALA A 77 6.74 1.49 6.50
C ALA A 77 7.46 2.40 5.48
N ASP A 78 8.14 3.45 5.93
CA ASP A 78 9.01 4.27 5.08
C ASP A 78 10.20 3.45 4.55
N GLU A 79 10.82 2.62 5.38
CA GLU A 79 11.86 1.67 4.94
C GLU A 79 11.33 0.70 3.88
N ASP A 80 10.14 0.13 4.11
CA ASP A 80 9.47 -0.73 3.13
C ASP A 80 9.20 0.02 1.82
N ALA A 81 8.79 1.30 1.88
CA ALA A 81 8.55 2.14 0.71
C ALA A 81 9.84 2.39 -0.10
N VAL A 82 10.97 2.64 0.57
CA VAL A 82 12.29 2.75 -0.08
C VAL A 82 12.66 1.46 -0.80
N ILE A 83 12.39 0.31 -0.18
CA ILE A 83 12.65 -1.01 -0.76
C ILE A 83 11.77 -1.25 -2.00
N LEU A 84 10.47 -0.92 -1.93
CA LEU A 84 9.56 -1.01 -3.08
C LEU A 84 10.01 -0.11 -4.24
N ASN A 85 10.38 1.14 -3.96
CA ASN A 85 10.87 2.10 -4.95
C ASN A 85 12.13 1.59 -5.67
N LYS A 86 13.09 1.03 -4.94
CA LYS A 86 14.31 0.45 -5.54
C LYS A 86 14.01 -0.69 -6.53
N SER A 87 12.92 -1.43 -6.32
CA SER A 87 12.51 -2.52 -7.20
C SER A 87 11.60 -2.11 -8.36
N ALA A 88 11.10 -0.87 -8.36
CA ALA A 88 10.16 -0.38 -9.37
C ALA A 88 10.71 -0.37 -10.82
N PRO A 89 11.98 0.01 -11.07
CA PRO A 89 12.56 -0.03 -12.41
C PRO A 89 12.61 -1.43 -13.04
N GLU A 90 12.73 -2.46 -12.20
CA GLU A 90 12.76 -3.88 -12.61
C GLU A 90 11.36 -4.43 -12.95
N GLY A 91 10.31 -3.63 -12.72
CA GLY A 91 8.95 -3.92 -13.11
C GLY A 91 8.11 -4.66 -12.06
N PRO A 92 6.82 -4.89 -12.36
CA PRO A 92 5.81 -5.31 -11.39
C PRO A 92 6.11 -6.67 -10.72
N LYS A 93 6.82 -7.57 -11.41
CA LYS A 93 7.20 -8.89 -10.86
C LYS A 93 8.26 -8.75 -9.77
N ALA A 94 9.25 -7.88 -9.98
CA ALA A 94 10.30 -7.63 -9.00
C ALA A 94 9.72 -6.98 -7.74
N VAL A 95 8.89 -5.95 -7.91
CA VAL A 95 8.18 -5.27 -6.81
C VAL A 95 7.33 -6.25 -6.01
N ARG A 96 6.56 -7.12 -6.67
CA ARG A 96 5.76 -8.15 -5.98
C ARG A 96 6.63 -9.16 -5.23
N THR A 97 7.76 -9.55 -5.80
CA THR A 97 8.69 -10.51 -5.17
C THR A 97 9.25 -9.92 -3.87
N VAL A 98 9.70 -8.68 -3.91
CA VAL A 98 10.22 -7.95 -2.75
C VAL A 98 9.12 -7.74 -1.70
N ALA A 99 7.92 -7.31 -2.09
CA ALA A 99 6.78 -7.21 -1.18
C ALA A 99 6.49 -8.53 -0.46
N ASN A 100 6.45 -9.65 -1.20
CA ASN A 100 6.24 -10.98 -0.62
C ASN A 100 7.37 -11.41 0.33
N GLN A 101 8.62 -11.05 0.04
CA GLN A 101 9.74 -11.31 0.95
C GLN A 101 9.57 -10.55 2.27
N MET A 102 9.24 -9.25 2.20
CA MET A 102 8.99 -8.42 3.38
C MET A 102 7.84 -8.97 4.24
N GLN A 103 6.76 -9.45 3.61
CA GLN A 103 5.64 -10.10 4.30
C GLN A 103 6.07 -11.36 5.05
N ARG A 104 6.96 -12.17 4.47
CA ARG A 104 7.46 -13.41 5.10
C ARG A 104 8.41 -13.13 6.26
N THR A 105 9.16 -12.04 6.20
CA THR A 105 10.08 -11.62 7.27
C THR A 105 9.43 -10.66 8.28
N LYS A 106 8.11 -10.44 8.19
CA LYS A 106 7.37 -9.60 9.11
C LYS A 106 7.52 -10.15 10.53
N LYS A 107 8.34 -9.49 11.35
CA LYS A 107 8.28 -9.62 12.80
C LYS A 107 7.08 -8.79 13.25
N GLY A 108 6.13 -9.44 13.91
CA GLY A 108 4.96 -8.81 14.51
C GLY A 108 5.35 -7.90 15.66
#